data_AF-A0A5B7B4Z9-F1
#
_entry.id   AF-A0A5B7B4Z9-F1
#
_cell.length_a   1.000
_cell.length_b   1.000
_cell.length_c   1.000
_cell.angle_alpha   90.00
_cell.angle_beta   90.00
_cell.angle_gamma   90.00
#
_symmetry.space_group_name_H-M   'P 1'
#
loop_
_entity.id
_entity.type
_entity.pdbx_description
1 polymer ?
#
loop_
_entity_poly.entity_id
_entity_poly.type
_entity_poly.pdbx_seq_one_letter_code
_entity_poly.pdbx_strand_id
1 'polypeptide(L)'
;PTNLYYTSSDNPGFTLIGQQNPFRLENNTALEMVYRFNVGGQFISPMQDTGMFRTWWRDDDYCPYLGALPVNQGIEPIFGKIPNYTAPAQLYETARSMGNNATINERYNLTWNLPV
;
A
#
# COMPACT_ATOMS: atom_id res chain seq x y z
N PRO A 1 4.32 3.19 -19.62
CA PRO A 1 3.91 4.60 -19.41
C PRO A 1 5.14 5.52 -19.45
N THR A 2 5.02 6.74 -19.99
CA THR A 2 6.15 7.68 -20.11
C THR A 2 6.54 8.32 -18.79
N ASN A 3 5.58 8.58 -17.89
CA ASN A 3 5.81 9.25 -16.61
C ASN A 3 5.48 8.30 -15.44
N LEU A 4 6.16 7.15 -15.36
CA LEU A 4 5.84 6.12 -14.35
C LEU A 4 6.26 6.52 -12.93
N TYR A 5 7.37 7.27 -12.79
CA TYR A 5 8.00 7.57 -11.49
C TYR A 5 8.09 9.05 -11.17
N TYR A 6 7.51 9.93 -11.99
CA TYR A 6 7.56 11.36 -11.76
C TYR A 6 6.24 12.00 -12.19
N THR A 7 5.92 13.13 -11.58
CA THR A 7 4.71 13.89 -11.84
C THR A 7 4.78 14.49 -13.24
N SER A 8 3.80 14.20 -14.08
CA SER A 8 3.70 14.80 -15.42
C SER A 8 3.43 16.30 -15.33
N SER A 9 3.74 17.04 -16.40
CA SER A 9 3.57 18.49 -16.44
C SER A 9 2.10 18.93 -16.28
N ASP A 10 1.15 18.09 -16.69
CA ASP A 10 -0.30 18.29 -16.60
C ASP A 10 -0.90 17.81 -15.27
N ASN A 11 -0.14 17.10 -14.43
CA ASN A 11 -0.59 16.63 -13.14
C ASN A 11 -0.19 17.64 -12.04
N PRO A 12 -1.10 18.11 -11.18
CA PRO A 12 -0.80 19.09 -10.13
C PRO A 12 0.10 18.56 -9.00
N GLY A 13 0.40 17.26 -8.94
CA GLY A 13 1.16 16.61 -7.87
C GLY A 13 0.25 15.88 -6.87
N PHE A 14 0.79 15.54 -5.71
CA PHE A 14 0.07 14.83 -4.64
C PHE A 14 0.33 15.45 -3.28
N THR A 15 -0.64 15.36 -2.37
CA THR A 15 -0.50 15.90 -1.01
C THR A 15 0.18 14.88 -0.10
N LEU A 16 1.30 15.27 0.50
CA LEU A 16 1.92 14.49 1.57
C LEU A 16 1.18 14.72 2.89
N ILE A 17 1.05 13.67 3.70
CA ILE A 17 0.42 13.77 5.02
C ILE A 17 1.21 14.79 5.85
N GLY A 18 0.50 15.78 6.41
CA GLY A 18 1.10 16.87 7.19
C GLY A 18 1.64 18.05 6.37
N GLN A 19 1.55 18.02 5.03
CA GLN A 19 1.88 19.17 4.18
C GLN A 19 0.63 19.80 3.55
N GLN A 20 0.61 21.14 3.48
CA GLN A 20 -0.50 21.89 2.86
C GLN A 20 -0.34 22.06 1.35
N ASN A 21 0.90 22.16 0.87
CA ASN A 21 1.19 22.37 -0.54
C ASN A 21 1.33 21.02 -1.27
N PRO A 22 0.84 20.90 -2.52
CA PRO A 22 1.09 19.72 -3.34
C PRO A 22 2.59 19.48 -3.54
N PHE A 23 3.01 18.24 -3.32
CA PHE A 23 4.34 17.78 -3.65
C PHE A 23 4.38 17.27 -5.10
N ARG A 24 5.42 17.69 -5.83
CA ARG A 24 5.69 17.23 -7.19
C ARG A 24 6.96 16.41 -7.19
N LEU A 25 6.89 15.20 -7.71
CA LEU A 25 8.06 14.36 -7.88
C LEU A 25 8.66 14.66 -9.24
N GLU A 26 9.77 15.41 -9.23
CA GLU A 26 10.43 15.87 -10.45
C GLU A 26 11.30 14.76 -11.06
N ASN A 27 11.57 14.84 -12.37
CA ASN A 27 12.35 13.83 -13.09
C ASN A 27 13.86 13.79 -12.71
N ASN A 28 14.30 14.70 -11.85
CA ASN A 28 15.64 14.78 -11.29
C ASN A 28 15.72 14.20 -9.85
N THR A 29 14.65 13.59 -9.36
CA THR A 29 14.57 13.01 -8.02
C THR A 29 14.65 11.48 -8.09
N ALA A 30 15.54 10.88 -7.32
CA ALA A 30 15.62 9.43 -7.15
C ALA A 30 14.87 8.99 -5.88
N LEU A 31 14.19 7.85 -5.95
CA LEU A 31 13.50 7.23 -4.81
C LEU A 31 14.14 5.88 -4.48
N GLU A 32 14.37 5.64 -3.19
CA GLU A 32 14.70 4.33 -2.65
C GLU A 32 13.45 3.72 -2.00
N MET A 33 13.13 2.48 -2.36
CA MET A 33 12.06 1.73 -1.72
C MET A 33 12.60 1.10 -0.44
N VAL A 34 12.14 1.59 0.71
CA VAL A 34 12.53 1.04 2.03
C VAL A 34 11.56 -0.06 2.48
N TYR A 35 10.25 0.19 2.37
CA TYR A 35 9.20 -0.75 2.79
C TYR A 35 8.12 -0.91 1.72
N ARG A 36 7.64 -2.14 1.54
CA ARG A 36 6.52 -2.49 0.66
C ARG A 36 5.78 -3.72 1.21
N PHE A 37 4.53 -3.52 1.63
CA PHE A 37 3.74 -4.55 2.32
C PHE A 37 2.51 -5.01 1.53
N ASN A 38 2.18 -6.28 1.69
CA ASN A 38 0.85 -6.85 1.51
C ASN A 38 0.19 -6.96 2.89
N VAL A 39 -0.57 -5.93 3.28
CA VAL A 39 -1.11 -5.78 4.64
C VAL A 39 -2.19 -6.83 4.92
N GLY A 40 -1.99 -7.63 5.96
CA GLY A 40 -2.88 -8.74 6.31
C GLY A 40 -2.90 -9.89 5.30
N GLY A 41 -2.04 -9.83 4.28
CA GLY A 41 -1.90 -10.84 3.25
C GLY A 41 -0.63 -11.68 3.43
N GLN A 42 -0.33 -12.46 2.38
CA GLN A 42 0.88 -13.29 2.32
C GLN A 42 1.96 -12.61 1.49
N PHE A 43 3.19 -13.12 1.62
CA PHE A 43 4.31 -12.73 0.77
C PHE A 43 3.97 -12.91 -0.71
N ILE A 44 4.27 -11.92 -1.54
CA ILE A 44 4.16 -12.01 -3.00
C ILE A 44 5.55 -11.84 -3.60
N SER A 45 5.99 -12.88 -4.31
CA SER A 45 7.28 -12.90 -4.98
C SER A 45 7.30 -11.94 -6.18
N PRO A 46 8.48 -11.48 -6.63
CA PRO A 46 8.64 -10.71 -7.87
C PRO A 46 7.94 -11.33 -9.09
N MET A 47 7.92 -12.67 -9.18
CA MET A 47 7.30 -13.39 -10.30
C MET A 47 5.78 -13.32 -10.30
N GLN A 48 5.17 -13.11 -9.13
CA GLN A 48 3.72 -12.99 -8.96
C GLN A 48 3.25 -11.53 -9.00
N ASP A 49 4.18 -10.57 -9.18
CA ASP A 49 3.84 -9.17 -9.36
C ASP A 49 3.30 -8.89 -10.77
N THR A 50 2.73 -7.71 -10.96
CA THR A 50 2.07 -7.31 -12.21
C THR A 50 3.05 -6.71 -13.25
N GLY A 51 4.15 -7.44 -13.49
CA GLY A 51 5.16 -7.11 -14.51
C GLY A 51 6.28 -6.16 -14.06
N MET A 52 6.21 -5.67 -12.82
CA MET A 52 7.20 -4.74 -12.25
C MET A 52 8.23 -5.43 -11.35
N PHE A 53 8.13 -6.76 -11.16
CA PHE A 53 9.05 -7.59 -10.38
C PHE A 53 9.28 -7.08 -8.93
N ARG A 54 8.24 -6.50 -8.33
CA ARG A 54 8.27 -6.01 -6.96
C ARG A 54 8.02 -7.15 -5.99
N THR A 55 8.73 -7.13 -4.87
CA THR A 55 8.43 -7.99 -3.73
C THR A 55 7.45 -7.29 -2.80
N TRP A 56 6.42 -8.00 -2.34
CA TRP A 56 5.49 -7.49 -1.32
C TRP A 56 5.60 -8.35 -0.06
N TRP A 57 6.06 -7.74 1.04
CA TRP A 57 6.29 -8.42 2.31
C TRP A 57 5.03 -8.49 3.16
N ARG A 58 4.97 -9.46 4.06
CA ARG A 58 3.97 -9.47 5.11
C ARG A 58 4.22 -8.31 6.08
N ASP A 59 3.16 -7.80 6.69
CA ASP A 59 3.25 -6.68 7.64
C ASP A 59 3.36 -7.11 9.10
N ASP A 60 3.29 -8.42 9.39
CA ASP A 60 3.20 -8.99 10.74
C ASP A 60 4.35 -8.55 11.67
N ASP A 61 5.58 -8.50 11.16
CA ASP A 61 6.75 -8.10 11.95
C ASP A 61 6.76 -6.61 12.32
N TYR A 62 5.96 -5.81 11.60
CA TYR A 62 5.90 -4.35 11.76
C TYR A 62 4.63 -3.90 12.49
N CYS A 63 3.62 -4.77 12.61
CA CYS A 63 2.36 -4.51 13.30
C CYS A 63 2.17 -5.51 14.46
N PRO A 64 2.65 -5.19 15.67
CA PRO A 64 2.73 -6.14 16.79
C PRO A 64 1.37 -6.49 17.40
N TYR A 65 0.33 -5.70 17.17
CA TYR A 65 -1.01 -5.97 17.68
C TYR A 65 -1.78 -6.85 16.68
N LEU A 66 -2.39 -7.93 17.19
CA LEU A 66 -3.26 -8.82 16.42
C LEU A 66 -4.55 -8.09 16.04
N GLY A 67 -4.47 -7.23 15.03
CA GLY A 67 -5.65 -6.78 14.29
C GLY A 67 -6.40 -7.97 13.71
N ALA A 68 -7.67 -7.78 13.37
CA ALA A 68 -8.40 -8.75 12.58
C ALA A 68 -7.84 -8.78 11.15
N LEU A 69 -7.79 -9.98 10.57
CA LEU A 69 -7.38 -10.22 9.19
C LEU A 69 -8.60 -10.57 8.34
N PRO A 70 -9.43 -9.59 7.96
CA PRO A 70 -10.50 -9.85 7.01
C PRO A 70 -9.88 -10.29 5.68
N VAL A 71 -10.35 -11.42 5.17
CA VAL A 71 -10.06 -11.86 3.81
C VAL A 71 -11.39 -12.03 3.09
N ASN A 72 -11.51 -11.44 1.91
CA ASN A 72 -12.67 -11.66 1.06
C ASN A 72 -12.22 -12.07 -0.34
N GLN A 73 -12.10 -13.37 -0.55
CA GLN A 73 -11.72 -13.97 -1.84
C GLN A 73 -12.88 -13.99 -2.85
N GLY A 74 -14.07 -13.52 -2.47
CA GLY A 74 -15.24 -13.45 -3.36
C GLY A 74 -15.35 -12.14 -4.16
N ILE A 75 -14.43 -11.19 -3.95
CA ILE A 75 -14.42 -9.89 -4.63
C ILE A 75 -13.26 -9.88 -5.63
N GLU A 76 -13.58 -9.71 -6.91
CA GLU A 76 -12.57 -9.43 -7.94
C GLU A 76 -12.33 -7.92 -8.07
N PRO A 77 -11.10 -7.42 -7.84
CA PRO A 77 -10.80 -6.00 -7.99
C PRO A 77 -10.95 -5.53 -9.45
N ILE A 78 -11.75 -4.48 -9.67
CA ILE A 78 -11.95 -3.89 -11.00
C ILE A 78 -10.99 -2.70 -11.19
N PHE A 79 -9.99 -2.87 -12.04
CA PHE A 79 -8.98 -1.86 -12.38
C PHE A 79 -9.47 -0.87 -13.44
N GLY A 80 -10.53 -0.10 -13.14
CA GLY A 80 -11.10 0.87 -14.08
C GLY A 80 -10.46 2.26 -14.06
N LYS A 81 -10.06 2.73 -12.86
CA LYS A 81 -9.44 4.06 -12.67
C LYS A 81 -7.93 4.00 -12.51
N ILE A 82 -7.44 2.91 -11.92
CA ILE A 82 -6.02 2.67 -11.69
C ILE A 82 -5.50 1.61 -12.66
N PRO A 83 -4.28 1.74 -13.20
CA PRO A 83 -3.70 0.70 -14.03
C PRO A 83 -3.53 -0.61 -13.25
N ASN A 84 -3.73 -1.75 -13.92
CA ASN A 84 -3.57 -3.08 -13.32
C ASN A 84 -2.14 -3.39 -12.84
N TYR A 85 -1.13 -2.70 -13.37
CA TYR A 85 0.25 -2.81 -12.90
C TYR A 85 0.52 -2.05 -11.58
N THR A 86 -0.46 -1.31 -11.05
CA THR A 86 -0.32 -0.55 -9.80
C THR A 86 0.06 -1.46 -8.63
N ALA A 87 -0.64 -2.59 -8.49
CA ALA A 87 -0.35 -3.64 -7.53
C ALA A 87 -1.07 -4.94 -7.96
N PRO A 88 -0.62 -6.12 -7.50
CA PRO A 88 -1.34 -7.38 -7.69
C PRO A 88 -2.77 -7.33 -7.12
N ALA A 89 -3.72 -8.02 -7.74
CA ALA A 89 -5.11 -8.09 -7.25
C ALA A 89 -5.19 -8.59 -5.79
N GLN A 90 -4.34 -9.55 -5.44
CA GLN A 90 -4.19 -10.13 -4.10
C GLN A 90 -3.95 -9.09 -3.01
N LEU A 91 -3.37 -7.92 -3.31
CA LEU A 91 -3.19 -6.84 -2.34
C LEU A 91 -4.50 -6.18 -1.91
N TYR A 92 -5.50 -6.21 -2.78
CA TYR A 92 -6.80 -5.58 -2.54
C TYR A 92 -7.82 -6.56 -1.93
N GLU A 93 -7.48 -7.85 -1.89
CA GLU A 93 -8.33 -8.93 -1.34
C GLU A 93 -8.09 -9.16 0.16
N THR A 94 -6.97 -8.65 0.68
CA THR A 94 -6.55 -8.78 2.08
C THR A 94 -6.44 -7.42 2.75
N ALA A 95 -6.72 -7.38 4.05
CA ALA A 95 -6.47 -6.19 4.86
C ALA A 95 -6.18 -6.58 6.31
N ARG A 96 -5.71 -5.60 7.08
CA ARG A 96 -5.67 -5.66 8.55
C ARG A 96 -6.59 -4.57 9.09
N SER A 97 -7.51 -4.95 9.96
CA SER A 97 -8.45 -4.04 10.62
C SER A 97 -8.38 -4.19 12.14
N MET A 98 -9.03 -3.30 12.87
CA MET A 98 -9.07 -3.38 14.34
C MET A 98 -10.04 -4.46 14.85
N GLY A 99 -10.87 -5.01 13.96
CA GLY A 99 -11.93 -5.97 14.29
C GLY A 99 -13.28 -5.30 14.54
N ASN A 100 -14.27 -6.11 14.94
CA ASN A 100 -15.67 -5.69 15.01
C ASN A 100 -16.09 -5.09 16.37
N ASN A 101 -15.20 -5.13 17.37
CA ASN A 101 -15.52 -4.65 18.72
C ASN A 101 -15.16 -3.16 18.87
N ALA A 102 -16.14 -2.29 18.70
CA ALA A 102 -15.96 -0.84 18.79
C ALA A 102 -15.31 -0.40 20.12
N THR A 103 -15.75 -0.96 21.25
CA THR A 103 -15.21 -0.62 22.58
C THR A 103 -13.74 -0.98 22.73
N ILE A 104 -13.28 -2.06 22.11
CA ILE A 104 -11.85 -2.41 22.07
C ILE A 104 -11.12 -1.49 21.10
N ASN A 105 -11.69 -1.23 19.93
CA ASN A 105 -11.09 -0.38 18.90
C ASN A 105 -10.82 1.05 19.40
N GLU A 106 -11.65 1.59 20.28
CA GLU A 106 -11.43 2.92 20.89
C GLU A 106 -10.24 2.98 21.86
N ARG A 107 -9.71 1.84 22.31
CA ARG A 107 -8.69 1.75 23.36
C ARG A 107 -7.26 1.65 22.86
N TYR A 108 -7.05 1.47 21.56
CA TYR A 108 -5.71 1.37 20.98
C TYR A 108 -5.70 1.89 19.55
N ASN A 109 -4.51 2.13 19.01
CA ASN A 109 -4.34 2.41 17.59
C ASN A 109 -3.75 1.17 16.92
N LEU A 110 -4.23 0.84 15.72
CA LEU A 110 -3.53 -0.10 14.86
C LEU A 110 -2.29 0.61 14.29
N THR A 111 -1.11 0.16 14.66
CA THR A 111 0.15 0.87 14.41
C THR A 111 1.17 -0.03 13.73
N TRP A 112 1.84 0.51 12.72
CA TRP A 112 3.01 -0.07 12.08
C TRP A 112 4.25 0.72 12.49
N ASN A 113 5.26 0.04 13.00
CA ASN A 113 6.53 0.66 13.40
C ASN A 113 7.58 0.41 12.31
N LEU A 114 7.96 1.44 11.57
CA LEU A 114 8.89 1.37 10.44
C LEU A 114 10.17 2.14 10.79
N PRO A 115 11.18 1.53 11.43
CA PRO A 115 12.43 2.22 11.74
C PRO A 115 13.14 2.62 10.44
N VAL A 116 13.62 3.85 10.38
CA VAL A 116 14.36 4.42 9.24
C VAL A 116 15.60 5.16 9.71
#